data_AF-A0AAJ0FM09-F1
#
_entry.id   AF-A0AAJ0FM09-F1
#
_cell.length_a   1.000
_cell.length_b   1.000
_cell.length_c   1.000
_cell.angle_alpha   90.00
_cell.angle_beta   90.00
_cell.angle_gamma   90.00
#
_symmetry.space_group_name_H-M   'P 1'
#
loop_
_entity.id
_entity.type
_entity.pdbx_description
1 polymer ?
#
loop_
_entity_poly.entity_id
_entity_poly.type
_entity_poly.pdbx_seq_one_letter_code
_entity_poly.pdbx_strand_id
1 'polypeptide(L)'
;MGNDGGSIPKRRELVKSPPRNPTVSQLKATALESLTHAWTHDALTSEPLTLESVVSDWRGRLYNYETVLEKLMPSDDSNNNDDDNTTPATANGESKELNFASTGIKSLRDVVKLKFKRYSPPGEKGREIWACPLSLKELGPATKAVYLVPCGHVFAEVSIKTIQEELCPECSESFESDNVIDILPTEQSDMERLSKRMDGLVASGLTHSLRKDKSQGKKKRKADDAKQEGRKSEKRKNGEGLAKPSKGAIDSRVSGINNPMTASLTAKVLAEQDAANKRRKLAADR
;
A
#
# COMPACT_ATOMS: atom_id res chain seq x y z
N MET A 1 71.63 21.62 18.50
CA MET A 1 70.17 21.75 18.38
C MET A 1 69.59 20.34 18.51
N GLY A 2 68.54 20.14 19.31
CA GLY A 2 68.00 18.81 19.60
C GLY A 2 66.98 18.88 20.72
N ASN A 3 65.76 19.27 20.38
CA ASN A 3 64.63 19.37 21.30
C ASN A 3 63.34 18.92 20.62
N ASP A 4 63.37 17.72 20.02
CA ASP A 4 62.18 17.00 19.60
C ASP A 4 61.83 15.96 20.69
N GLY A 5 61.30 16.49 21.81
CA GLY A 5 60.87 15.69 22.94
C GLY A 5 59.52 15.04 22.65
N GLY A 6 59.53 13.99 21.82
CA GLY A 6 58.33 13.28 21.36
C GLY A 6 57.34 13.01 22.50
N SER A 7 56.13 13.54 22.37
CA SER A 7 55.14 13.59 23.45
C SER A 7 54.57 12.20 23.76
N ILE A 8 55.12 11.54 24.78
CA ILE A 8 54.65 10.23 25.27
C ILE A 8 53.14 10.30 25.57
N PRO A 9 52.27 9.55 24.86
CA PRO A 9 50.83 9.56 25.10
C PRO A 9 50.52 9.09 26.51
N LYS A 10 49.68 9.85 27.23
CA LYS A 10 49.32 9.53 28.61
C LYS A 10 48.32 8.39 28.62
N ARG A 11 48.29 7.58 29.69
CA ARG A 11 47.41 6.39 29.82
C ARG A 11 45.93 6.69 29.47
N ARG A 12 45.44 7.89 29.77
CA ARG A 12 44.08 8.38 29.44
C ARG A 12 43.80 8.57 27.94
N GLU A 13 44.84 8.77 27.13
CA GLU A 13 44.76 8.86 25.66
C GLU A 13 44.93 7.46 25.03
N LEU A 14 45.65 6.56 25.71
CA LEU A 14 45.88 5.18 25.27
C LEU A 14 44.74 4.22 25.62
N VAL A 15 43.94 4.53 26.64
CA VAL A 15 42.76 3.76 27.05
C VAL A 15 41.51 4.45 26.49
N LYS A 16 40.83 3.80 25.54
CA LYS A 16 39.47 4.21 25.13
C LYS A 16 38.55 4.19 26.35
N SER A 17 38.13 5.36 26.81
CA SER A 17 37.04 5.48 27.78
C SER A 17 35.77 4.87 27.19
N PRO A 18 34.93 4.19 27.99
CA PRO A 18 33.67 3.65 27.50
C PRO A 18 32.79 4.78 26.95
N PRO A 19 32.04 4.54 25.86
CA PRO A 19 31.21 5.57 25.23
C PRO A 19 30.21 6.12 26.26
N ARG A 20 30.16 7.44 26.41
CA ARG A 20 29.21 8.10 27.29
C ARG A 20 27.80 7.88 26.76
N ASN A 21 26.92 7.32 27.59
CA ASN A 21 25.50 7.18 27.26
C ASN A 21 24.93 8.53 26.77
N PRO A 22 24.24 8.56 25.62
CA PRO A 22 23.76 9.81 25.03
C PRO A 22 22.74 10.49 25.94
N THR A 23 22.86 11.81 26.03
CA THR A 23 21.96 12.66 26.81
C THR A 23 20.58 12.70 26.14
N VAL A 24 19.49 12.90 26.90
CA VAL A 24 18.12 13.00 26.35
C VAL A 24 18.00 14.05 25.24
N SER A 25 18.77 15.14 25.29
CA SER A 25 18.88 16.13 24.21
C SER A 25 19.52 15.57 22.94
N GLN A 26 20.58 14.77 23.06
CA GLN A 26 21.28 14.13 21.94
C GLN A 26 20.40 13.06 21.28
N LEU A 27 19.68 12.26 22.09
CA LEU A 27 18.69 11.29 21.59
C LEU A 27 17.57 11.97 20.80
N LYS A 28 17.04 13.11 21.30
CA LYS A 28 16.02 13.89 20.58
C LYS A 28 16.55 14.54 19.30
N ALA A 29 17.79 15.02 19.30
CA ALA A 29 18.44 15.56 18.11
C ALA A 29 18.62 14.48 17.03
N THR A 30 19.18 13.33 17.38
CA THR A 30 19.38 12.18 16.47
C THR A 30 18.04 11.66 15.93
N ALA A 31 16.98 11.64 16.75
CA ALA A 31 15.64 11.28 16.29
C ALA A 31 15.11 12.27 15.24
N LEU A 32 15.19 13.58 15.50
CA LEU A 32 14.77 14.63 14.56
C LEU A 32 15.58 14.60 13.26
N GLU A 33 16.89 14.37 13.35
CA GLU A 33 17.81 14.21 12.21
C GLU A 33 17.43 12.99 11.36
N SER A 34 17.25 11.81 11.96
CA SER A 34 16.83 10.59 11.26
C SER A 34 15.45 10.73 10.60
N LEU A 35 14.55 11.51 11.20
CA LEU A 35 13.22 11.76 10.67
C LEU A 35 13.26 12.82 9.55
N THR A 36 14.14 13.82 9.65
CA THR A 36 14.43 14.78 8.56
C THR A 36 15.00 14.06 7.35
N HIS A 37 15.94 13.12 7.55
CA HIS A 37 16.45 12.25 6.49
C HIS A 37 15.31 11.44 5.84
N ALA A 38 14.46 10.79 6.63
CA ALA A 38 13.35 9.98 6.10
C ALA A 38 12.24 10.79 5.39
N TRP A 39 12.12 12.10 5.67
CA TRP A 39 11.27 13.02 4.91
C TRP A 39 11.90 13.55 3.61
N THR A 40 13.21 13.33 3.41
CA THR A 40 13.97 13.91 2.29
C THR A 40 14.64 12.87 1.39
N HIS A 41 14.83 11.63 1.85
CA HIS A 41 15.54 10.57 1.14
C HIS A 41 14.74 9.24 1.17
N ASP A 42 14.80 8.47 0.08
CA ASP A 42 14.11 7.20 -0.10
C ASP A 42 14.64 6.13 0.88
N ALA A 43 13.73 5.43 1.54
CA ALA A 43 14.06 4.36 2.48
C ALA A 43 14.68 3.09 1.82
N LEU A 44 14.67 2.99 0.48
CA LEU A 44 15.32 1.92 -0.30
C LEU A 44 16.68 2.33 -0.85
N THR A 45 16.76 3.47 -1.55
CA THR A 45 17.97 3.87 -2.32
C THR A 45 18.76 5.03 -1.70
N SER A 46 18.24 5.66 -0.65
CA SER A 46 18.79 6.90 -0.06
C SER A 46 18.86 8.09 -1.04
N GLU A 47 18.16 8.04 -2.17
CA GLU A 47 18.05 9.13 -3.15
C GLU A 47 17.01 10.18 -2.71
N PRO A 48 17.09 11.44 -3.15
CA PRO A 48 16.13 12.48 -2.78
C PRO A 48 14.68 12.11 -3.15
N LEU A 49 13.74 12.39 -2.22
CA LEU A 49 12.32 12.11 -2.40
C LEU A 49 11.61 13.15 -3.27
N THR A 50 10.99 12.71 -4.36
CA THR A 50 10.13 13.54 -5.20
C THR A 50 8.71 13.51 -4.66
N LEU A 51 8.32 14.51 -3.86
CA LEU A 51 7.02 14.56 -3.16
C LEU A 51 5.78 14.60 -4.09
N GLU A 52 5.95 14.85 -5.40
CA GLU A 52 4.91 14.69 -6.43
C GLU A 52 4.65 13.24 -6.85
N SER A 53 5.66 12.37 -6.71
CA SER A 53 5.65 10.97 -7.12
C SER A 53 5.88 10.01 -5.95
N VAL A 54 5.90 10.49 -4.71
CA VAL A 54 6.14 9.64 -3.53
C VAL A 54 4.97 8.68 -3.25
N VAL A 55 5.31 7.45 -2.86
CA VAL A 55 4.38 6.42 -2.39
C VAL A 55 4.71 6.03 -0.95
N SER A 56 3.75 5.39 -0.29
CA SER A 56 3.93 4.92 1.09
C SER A 56 3.43 3.51 1.31
N ASP A 57 4.07 2.80 2.23
CA ASP A 57 3.64 1.49 2.72
C ASP A 57 2.70 1.61 3.92
N TRP A 58 2.17 0.46 4.38
CA TRP A 58 1.33 0.34 5.57
C TRP A 58 2.01 0.80 6.87
N ARG A 59 3.33 1.00 6.86
CA ARG A 59 4.15 1.44 8.00
C ARG A 59 4.36 2.96 8.03
N GLY A 60 3.83 3.68 7.03
CA GLY A 60 4.03 5.12 6.90
C GLY A 60 5.40 5.53 6.34
N ARG A 61 6.19 4.61 5.80
CA ARG A 61 7.47 4.95 5.16
C ARG A 61 7.23 5.60 3.80
N LEU A 62 8.18 6.43 3.36
CA LEU A 62 8.16 7.12 2.08
C LEU A 62 9.18 6.48 1.13
N TYR A 63 8.76 6.32 -0.13
CA TYR A 63 9.57 5.79 -1.23
C TYR A 63 9.21 6.54 -2.52
N ASN A 64 10.14 6.71 -3.44
CA ASN A 64 9.83 7.20 -4.78
C ASN A 64 9.00 6.14 -5.55
N TYR A 65 8.04 6.57 -6.39
CA TYR A 65 7.27 5.62 -7.21
C TYR A 65 8.15 4.85 -8.20
N GLU A 66 9.20 5.50 -8.70
CA GLU A 66 10.14 4.94 -9.67
C GLU A 66 11.01 3.84 -9.04
N THR A 67 11.59 4.05 -7.86
CA THR A 67 12.37 3.03 -7.14
C THR A 67 11.52 1.81 -6.79
N VAL A 68 10.26 2.01 -6.37
CA VAL A 68 9.31 0.91 -6.11
C VAL A 68 8.88 0.20 -7.39
N LEU A 69 8.78 0.89 -8.53
CA LEU A 69 8.56 0.24 -9.83
C LEU A 69 9.76 -0.62 -10.24
N GLU A 70 10.97 -0.07 -10.17
CA GLU A 70 12.21 -0.79 -10.53
C GLU A 70 12.41 -2.06 -9.72
N LYS A 71 12.22 -2.02 -8.38
CA LYS A 71 12.33 -3.22 -7.55
C LYS A 71 11.14 -4.19 -7.67
N LEU A 72 10.06 -3.80 -8.36
CA LEU A 72 8.93 -4.68 -8.71
C LEU A 72 8.99 -5.22 -10.14
N MET A 73 9.83 -4.66 -11.02
CA MET A 73 10.12 -5.25 -12.31
C MET A 73 11.08 -6.42 -12.13
N PRO A 74 10.82 -7.60 -12.72
CA PRO A 74 11.83 -8.64 -12.79
C PRO A 74 12.95 -8.14 -13.71
N SER A 75 14.16 -7.98 -13.17
CA SER A 75 15.36 -7.72 -13.97
C SER A 75 15.59 -8.90 -14.92
N ASP A 76 15.95 -8.63 -16.17
CA ASP A 76 16.25 -9.70 -17.15
C ASP A 76 17.47 -10.54 -16.78
N ASP A 77 18.25 -10.12 -15.77
CA ASP A 77 19.29 -10.88 -15.03
C ASP A 77 18.76 -12.13 -14.27
N SER A 78 17.66 -12.71 -14.73
CA SER A 78 17.03 -13.97 -14.28
C SER A 78 17.86 -15.23 -14.60
N ASN A 79 19.18 -15.14 -14.46
CA ASN A 79 20.18 -16.17 -14.74
C ASN A 79 21.01 -16.55 -13.49
N ASN A 80 20.63 -16.09 -12.30
CA ASN A 80 21.11 -16.63 -11.02
C ASN A 80 19.91 -17.06 -10.15
N ASN A 81 19.79 -18.38 -10.10
CA ASN A 81 18.81 -19.26 -9.46
C ASN A 81 18.23 -18.83 -8.09
N ASP A 82 17.05 -19.39 -7.77
CA ASP A 82 16.58 -19.57 -6.39
C ASP A 82 17.63 -20.35 -5.56
N ASP A 83 18.26 -19.71 -4.56
CA ASP A 83 18.64 -20.39 -3.32
C ASP A 83 18.82 -19.43 -2.12
N ASP A 84 19.05 -20.05 -0.96
CA ASP A 84 19.14 -19.62 0.43
C ASP A 84 19.66 -18.21 0.79
N ASN A 85 19.31 -17.83 2.02
CA ASN A 85 19.93 -16.78 2.79
C ASN A 85 21.46 -16.92 2.83
N THR A 86 22.20 -15.94 2.29
CA THR A 86 23.44 -15.38 2.88
C THR A 86 23.94 -14.21 2.04
N THR A 87 23.89 -13.01 2.62
CA THR A 87 25.13 -12.27 2.94
C THR A 87 24.85 -11.36 4.13
N PRO A 88 25.61 -11.46 5.24
CA PRO A 88 25.44 -10.60 6.40
C PRO A 88 26.09 -9.23 6.17
N ALA A 89 25.77 -8.30 7.07
CA ALA A 89 26.30 -6.94 7.14
C ALA A 89 27.75 -6.77 6.64
N THR A 90 27.92 -6.03 5.54
CA THR A 90 29.19 -5.37 5.22
C THR A 90 29.57 -4.46 6.39
N ALA A 91 30.65 -4.79 7.08
CA ALA A 91 31.00 -4.21 8.36
C ALA A 91 31.61 -2.79 8.24
N ASN A 92 30.78 -1.82 7.88
CA ASN A 92 30.95 -0.39 8.16
C ASN A 92 29.59 0.14 8.64
N GLY A 93 29.58 0.96 9.69
CA GLY A 93 28.36 1.63 10.12
C GLY A 93 27.93 2.73 9.14
N GLU A 94 26.68 3.18 9.27
CA GLU A 94 26.17 4.42 8.67
C GLU A 94 25.75 4.38 7.18
N SER A 95 25.22 3.25 6.71
CA SER A 95 24.00 3.28 5.89
C SER A 95 23.07 2.11 6.25
N LYS A 96 21.75 2.35 6.32
CA LYS A 96 20.74 1.33 6.64
C LYS A 96 19.75 1.21 5.48
N GLU A 97 20.28 0.93 4.30
CA GLU A 97 19.49 0.53 3.14
C GLU A 97 18.60 -0.65 3.52
N LEU A 98 17.30 -0.54 3.21
CA LEU A 98 16.34 -1.57 3.56
C LEU A 98 16.20 -2.53 2.38
N ASN A 99 16.71 -3.77 2.53
CA ASN A 99 16.48 -4.84 1.57
C ASN A 99 15.00 -4.88 1.17
N PHE A 100 14.69 -4.81 -0.13
CA PHE A 100 13.32 -4.62 -0.62
C PHE A 100 12.32 -5.64 -0.03
N ALA A 101 12.73 -6.90 0.12
CA ALA A 101 11.94 -7.97 0.75
C ALA A 101 11.50 -7.64 2.21
N SER A 102 12.27 -6.83 2.95
CA SER A 102 11.95 -6.43 4.33
C SER A 102 10.83 -5.38 4.43
N THR A 103 10.45 -4.73 3.32
CA THR A 103 9.27 -3.85 3.25
C THR A 103 7.96 -4.64 3.25
N GLY A 104 8.00 -5.87 2.72
CA GLY A 104 6.82 -6.70 2.45
C GLY A 104 6.03 -6.31 1.20
N ILE A 105 6.47 -5.30 0.43
CA ILE A 105 5.83 -4.86 -0.82
C ILE A 105 5.98 -5.97 -1.87
N LYS A 106 4.85 -6.43 -2.43
CA LYS A 106 4.80 -7.48 -3.48
C LYS A 106 4.18 -6.98 -4.78
N SER A 107 3.56 -5.80 -4.75
CA SER A 107 2.85 -5.19 -5.85
C SER A 107 2.44 -3.74 -5.56
N LEU A 108 2.08 -3.00 -6.60
CA LEU A 108 1.48 -1.66 -6.54
C LEU A 108 0.06 -1.61 -5.90
N ARG A 109 -0.32 -2.63 -5.11
CA ARG A 109 -1.51 -2.65 -4.24
C ARG A 109 -1.13 -2.60 -2.76
N ASP A 110 0.14 -2.83 -2.45
CA ASP A 110 0.70 -2.87 -1.09
C ASP A 110 1.27 -1.50 -0.69
N VAL A 111 1.29 -0.55 -1.63
CA VAL A 111 1.63 0.87 -1.46
C VAL A 111 0.47 1.77 -1.91
N VAL A 112 0.43 3.00 -1.39
CA VAL A 112 -0.51 4.06 -1.77
C VAL A 112 0.28 5.26 -2.29
N LYS A 113 -0.09 5.82 -3.46
CA LYS A 113 0.50 7.08 -3.93
C LYS A 113 -0.03 8.24 -3.11
N LEU A 114 0.87 9.03 -2.53
CA LEU A 114 0.52 10.21 -1.76
C LEU A 114 0.24 11.42 -2.64
N LYS A 115 -0.59 12.31 -2.13
CA LYS A 115 -0.94 13.59 -2.74
C LYS A 115 -0.69 14.69 -1.71
N PHE A 116 0.46 15.33 -1.83
CA PHE A 116 0.78 16.56 -1.13
C PHE A 116 0.24 17.77 -1.92
N LYS A 117 -0.10 18.86 -1.24
CA LYS A 117 -0.43 20.14 -1.88
C LYS A 117 0.62 21.19 -1.56
N ARG A 118 0.93 21.99 -2.57
CA ARG A 118 1.76 23.20 -2.43
C ARG A 118 0.90 24.37 -1.96
N TYR A 119 1.49 25.22 -1.12
CA TYR A 119 0.92 26.46 -0.62
C TYR A 119 1.98 27.56 -0.69
N SER A 120 1.60 28.74 -1.19
CA SER A 120 2.44 29.94 -1.13
C SER A 120 1.94 30.80 0.04
N PRO A 121 2.73 30.98 1.12
CA PRO A 121 2.29 31.77 2.26
C PRO A 121 2.24 33.27 1.91
N PRO A 122 1.25 34.03 2.42
CA PRO A 122 1.08 35.44 2.09
C PRO A 122 2.22 36.29 2.68
N GLY A 123 3.18 36.65 1.83
CA GLY A 123 4.32 37.51 2.17
C GLY A 123 5.62 37.06 1.48
N GLU A 124 5.87 35.75 1.42
CA GLU A 124 7.06 35.17 0.79
C GLU A 124 6.81 34.89 -0.69
N LYS A 125 7.01 35.92 -1.54
CA LYS A 125 6.81 35.82 -3.00
C LYS A 125 7.74 34.76 -3.60
N GLY A 126 7.16 33.67 -4.10
CA GLY A 126 7.88 32.63 -4.85
C GLY A 126 8.41 31.45 -4.01
N ARG A 127 8.09 31.37 -2.72
CA ARG A 127 8.36 30.17 -1.92
C ARG A 127 7.10 29.31 -1.82
N GLU A 128 7.07 28.21 -2.56
CA GLU A 128 6.05 27.19 -2.39
C GLU A 128 6.51 26.17 -1.33
N ILE A 129 5.68 25.95 -0.31
CA ILE A 129 5.89 24.91 0.71
C ILE A 129 4.86 23.80 0.56
N TRP A 130 5.24 22.57 0.90
CA TRP A 130 4.29 21.46 1.03
C TRP A 130 3.53 21.63 2.34
N ALA A 131 2.21 21.75 2.29
CA ALA A 131 1.40 22.12 3.45
C ALA A 131 0.14 21.28 3.59
N CYS A 132 -0.34 21.13 4.83
CA CYS A 132 -1.65 20.55 5.09
C CYS A 132 -2.73 21.48 4.51
N PRO A 133 -3.65 20.99 3.66
CA PRO A 133 -4.67 21.83 3.02
C PRO A 133 -5.69 22.44 4.01
N LEU A 134 -5.76 21.91 5.24
CA LEU A 134 -6.70 22.34 6.28
C LEU A 134 -6.09 23.30 7.30
N SER A 135 -4.85 23.06 7.73
CA SER A 135 -4.16 23.90 8.73
C SER A 135 -3.15 24.88 8.13
N LEU A 136 -2.90 24.80 6.82
CA LEU A 136 -1.91 25.59 6.07
C LEU A 136 -0.48 25.51 6.65
N LYS A 137 -0.23 24.53 7.51
CA LYS A 137 1.06 24.28 8.16
C LYS A 137 1.94 23.39 7.28
N GLU A 138 3.22 23.72 7.21
CA GLU A 138 4.26 22.96 6.52
C GLU A 138 4.28 21.49 6.98
N LEU A 139 4.27 20.57 6.01
CA LEU A 139 4.37 19.13 6.20
C LEU A 139 5.83 18.72 6.13
N GLY A 140 6.35 18.12 7.20
CA GLY A 140 7.77 17.78 7.31
C GLY A 140 8.14 17.29 8.71
N PRO A 141 9.42 17.29 9.07
CA PRO A 141 9.90 16.62 10.29
C PRO A 141 9.40 17.24 11.61
N ALA A 142 8.91 18.48 11.60
CA ALA A 142 8.32 19.16 12.75
C ALA A 142 6.80 18.91 12.92
N THR A 143 6.18 18.09 12.07
CA THR A 143 4.73 17.84 12.06
C THR A 143 4.40 16.36 11.91
N LYS A 144 3.65 15.79 12.85
CA LYS A 144 2.98 14.50 12.63
C LYS A 144 1.98 14.69 11.48
N ALA A 145 2.27 14.04 10.36
CA ALA A 145 1.43 14.03 9.17
C ALA A 145 0.74 12.67 9.04
N VAL A 146 -0.45 12.66 8.45
CA VAL A 146 -1.24 11.46 8.19
C VAL A 146 -1.73 11.46 6.75
N TYR A 147 -1.99 10.29 6.19
CA TYR A 147 -2.70 10.16 4.92
C TYR A 147 -3.90 9.24 5.05
N LEU A 148 -4.87 9.44 4.16
CA LEU A 148 -6.13 8.71 4.15
C LEU A 148 -6.12 7.64 3.05
N VAL A 149 -6.51 6.41 3.37
CA VAL A 149 -6.69 5.32 2.42
C VAL A 149 -8.19 5.18 2.09
N PRO A 150 -8.61 5.07 0.81
CA PRO A 150 -7.80 4.81 -0.38
C PRO A 150 -7.28 6.05 -1.12
N CYS A 151 -7.71 7.25 -0.74
CA CYS A 151 -7.61 8.45 -1.60
C CYS A 151 -6.18 9.03 -1.73
N GLY A 152 -5.29 8.78 -0.76
CA GLY A 152 -3.89 9.18 -0.76
C GLY A 152 -3.60 10.64 -0.36
N HIS A 153 -4.59 11.44 0.00
CA HIS A 153 -4.38 12.84 0.40
C HIS A 153 -3.71 12.94 1.78
N VAL A 154 -2.79 13.90 1.92
CA VAL A 154 -1.95 14.09 3.12
C VAL A 154 -2.39 15.31 3.92
N PHE A 155 -2.46 15.15 5.24
CA PHE A 155 -2.91 16.16 6.20
C PHE A 155 -1.99 16.19 7.43
N ALA A 156 -2.11 17.23 8.26
CA ALA A 156 -1.60 17.18 9.63
C ALA A 156 -2.52 16.29 10.48
N GLU A 157 -1.94 15.46 11.34
CA GLU A 157 -2.66 14.55 12.26
C GLU A 157 -3.77 15.29 13.05
N VAL A 158 -3.42 16.46 13.58
CA VAL A 158 -4.31 17.33 14.36
C VAL A 158 -5.56 17.71 13.57
N SER A 159 -5.43 18.03 12.27
CA SER A 159 -6.55 18.45 11.44
C SER A 159 -7.61 17.36 11.27
N ILE A 160 -7.19 16.11 11.06
CA ILE A 160 -8.11 14.97 10.94
C ILE A 160 -8.77 14.65 12.29
N LYS A 161 -8.00 14.71 13.40
CA LYS A 161 -8.51 14.50 14.76
C LYS A 161 -9.53 15.57 15.20
N THR A 162 -9.48 16.78 14.65
CA THR A 162 -10.46 17.85 14.92
C THR A 162 -11.76 17.69 14.11
N ILE A 163 -11.70 17.28 12.84
CA ILE A 163 -12.88 17.24 11.97
C ILE A 163 -13.78 16.03 12.24
N GLN A 164 -13.19 14.84 12.48
CA GLN A 164 -13.91 13.60 12.82
C GLN A 164 -14.96 13.10 11.79
N GLU A 165 -14.97 13.67 10.58
CA GLU A 165 -15.75 13.18 9.44
C GLU A 165 -15.06 11.99 8.76
N GLU A 166 -15.84 10.99 8.35
CA GLU A 166 -15.38 9.80 7.59
C GLU A 166 -15.28 10.08 6.06
N LEU A 167 -15.16 11.35 5.67
CA LEU A 167 -15.07 11.82 4.29
C LEU A 167 -13.81 12.66 4.10
N CYS A 168 -12.99 12.34 3.10
CA CYS A 168 -11.73 13.04 2.84
C CYS A 168 -11.99 14.51 2.41
N PRO A 169 -11.56 15.54 3.17
CA PRO A 169 -11.92 16.93 2.89
C PRO A 169 -11.42 17.49 1.53
N GLU A 170 -10.47 16.82 0.89
CA GLU A 170 -9.93 17.17 -0.43
C GLU A 170 -10.78 16.69 -1.62
N CYS A 171 -11.59 15.63 -1.45
CA CYS A 171 -12.20 14.90 -2.56
C CYS A 171 -13.50 14.16 -2.23
N SER A 172 -14.00 14.27 -0.99
CA SER A 172 -15.20 13.60 -0.46
C SER A 172 -15.20 12.06 -0.57
N GLU A 173 -14.05 11.42 -0.79
CA GLU A 173 -13.93 9.96 -0.79
C GLU A 173 -13.98 9.44 0.65
N SER A 174 -14.83 8.44 0.88
CA SER A 174 -15.11 7.88 2.21
C SER A 174 -13.95 7.03 2.73
N PHE A 175 -13.62 7.17 4.01
CA PHE A 175 -12.59 6.38 4.70
C PHE A 175 -13.04 6.06 6.14
N GLU A 176 -12.83 4.82 6.59
CA GLU A 176 -13.08 4.47 8.00
C GLU A 176 -11.94 5.05 8.87
N SER A 177 -12.19 5.33 10.15
CA SER A 177 -11.17 5.89 11.07
C SER A 177 -9.87 5.06 11.17
N ASP A 178 -9.94 3.73 11.03
CA ASP A 178 -8.76 2.85 10.94
C ASP A 178 -7.91 3.06 9.67
N ASN A 179 -8.44 3.71 8.63
CA ASN A 179 -7.75 4.02 7.36
C ASN A 179 -6.94 5.33 7.39
N VAL A 180 -6.83 5.97 8.56
CA VAL A 180 -5.88 7.06 8.80
C VAL A 180 -4.50 6.45 9.12
N ILE A 181 -3.50 6.75 8.30
CA ILE A 181 -2.14 6.20 8.40
C ILE A 181 -1.15 7.31 8.76
N ASP A 182 -0.35 7.10 9.80
CA ASP A 182 0.67 8.06 10.22
C ASP A 182 1.89 7.97 9.28
N ILE A 183 2.42 9.11 8.83
CA ILE A 183 3.66 9.18 8.05
C ILE A 183 4.84 9.19 9.02
N LEU A 184 5.78 8.27 8.82
CA LEU A 184 7.01 8.11 9.58
C LEU A 184 6.78 8.10 11.12
N PRO A 185 5.92 7.19 11.64
CA PRO A 185 5.55 7.15 13.05
C PRO A 185 6.76 6.95 13.97
N THR A 186 6.90 7.86 14.95
CA THR A 186 7.97 7.83 15.96
C THR A 186 7.64 6.98 17.18
N GLU A 187 6.35 6.75 17.45
CA GLU A 187 5.89 6.07 18.65
C GLU A 187 5.57 4.59 18.38
N GLN A 188 5.90 3.71 19.32
CA GLN A 188 5.65 2.27 19.18
C GLN A 188 4.15 1.94 19.19
N SER A 189 3.33 2.74 19.88
CA SER A 189 1.86 2.68 19.82
C SER A 189 1.32 2.85 18.41
N ASP A 190 1.87 3.82 17.66
CA ASP A 190 1.43 4.16 16.31
C ASP A 190 1.83 3.00 15.35
N MET A 191 3.05 2.46 15.48
CA MET A 191 3.47 1.27 14.73
C MET A 191 2.65 0.01 15.05
N GLU A 192 2.30 -0.22 16.32
CA GLU A 192 1.44 -1.34 16.72
C GLU A 192 0.00 -1.20 16.21
N ARG A 193 -0.53 0.02 16.14
CA ARG A 193 -1.84 0.32 15.54
C ARG A 193 -1.84 -0.07 14.07
N LEU A 194 -0.79 0.32 13.34
CA LEU A 194 -0.62 0.02 11.92
C LEU A 194 -0.40 -1.48 11.65
N SER A 195 0.28 -2.22 12.53
CA SER A 195 0.41 -3.68 12.37
C SER A 195 -0.93 -4.40 12.60
N LYS A 196 -1.64 -4.09 13.70
CA LYS A 196 -2.97 -4.67 14.02
C LYS A 196 -3.98 -4.42 12.89
N ARG A 197 -3.96 -3.21 12.31
CA ARG A 197 -4.70 -2.88 11.08
C ARG A 197 -4.32 -3.80 9.92
N MET A 198 -3.03 -3.93 9.62
CA MET A 198 -2.55 -4.72 8.49
C MET A 198 -2.91 -6.21 8.63
N ASP A 199 -2.87 -6.76 9.85
CA ASP A 199 -3.31 -8.13 10.14
C ASP A 199 -4.81 -8.32 9.83
N GLY A 200 -5.66 -7.32 10.16
CA GLY A 200 -7.09 -7.31 9.80
C GLY A 200 -7.36 -7.20 8.29
N LEU A 201 -6.56 -6.42 7.57
CA LEU A 201 -6.62 -6.36 6.10
C LEU A 201 -6.21 -7.70 5.47
N VAL A 202 -5.12 -8.31 5.94
CA VAL A 202 -4.68 -9.63 5.48
C VAL A 202 -5.72 -10.72 5.77
N ALA A 203 -6.36 -10.69 6.95
CA ALA A 203 -7.43 -11.61 7.32
C ALA A 203 -8.69 -11.47 6.44
N SER A 204 -9.04 -10.25 6.03
CA SER A 204 -10.14 -9.98 5.08
C SER A 204 -9.74 -10.20 3.60
N GLY A 205 -8.46 -10.44 3.31
CA GLY A 205 -7.93 -10.66 1.97
C GLY A 205 -7.73 -9.36 1.15
N LEU A 206 -7.57 -8.23 1.85
CA LEU A 206 -7.24 -6.93 1.31
C LEU A 206 -5.74 -6.63 1.46
N THR A 207 -5.21 -5.84 0.55
CA THR A 207 -3.90 -5.21 0.65
C THR A 207 -4.03 -3.83 1.32
N HIS A 208 -2.90 -3.20 1.62
CA HIS A 208 -2.84 -1.85 2.20
C HIS A 208 -3.71 -0.83 1.46
N SER A 209 -3.68 -0.82 0.12
CA SER A 209 -4.50 0.09 -0.70
C SER A 209 -6.01 -0.27 -0.77
N LEU A 210 -6.54 -1.03 0.19
CA LEU A 210 -7.90 -1.61 0.21
C LEU A 210 -8.28 -2.41 -1.05
N ARG A 211 -7.30 -2.96 -1.78
CA ARG A 211 -7.52 -3.76 -2.99
C ARG A 211 -7.43 -5.24 -2.65
N LYS A 212 -8.26 -6.06 -3.28
CA LYS A 212 -8.26 -7.51 -3.04
C LYS A 212 -6.95 -8.15 -3.46
N ASP A 213 -6.32 -8.92 -2.57
CA ASP A 213 -5.10 -9.63 -2.90
C ASP A 213 -5.34 -10.76 -3.91
N LYS A 214 -4.53 -10.78 -4.96
CA LYS A 214 -4.54 -11.82 -6.00
C LYS A 214 -3.79 -13.08 -5.56
N SER A 215 -2.88 -13.02 -4.58
CA SER A 215 -2.13 -14.19 -4.09
C SER A 215 -3.05 -15.18 -3.35
N GLN A 216 -3.87 -14.68 -2.41
CA GLN A 216 -4.86 -15.51 -1.71
C GLN A 216 -5.95 -16.06 -2.65
N GLY A 217 -6.22 -15.39 -3.78
CA GLY A 217 -7.12 -15.86 -4.83
C GLY A 217 -6.71 -17.23 -5.43
N LYS A 218 -5.41 -17.54 -5.50
CA LYS A 218 -4.93 -18.89 -5.87
C LYS A 218 -5.11 -19.91 -4.73
N LYS A 219 -4.88 -19.53 -3.47
CA LYS A 219 -5.07 -20.42 -2.31
C LYS A 219 -6.53 -20.83 -2.13
N LYS A 220 -7.48 -19.90 -2.19
CA LYS A 220 -8.90 -20.23 -1.95
C LYS A 220 -9.47 -21.19 -3.02
N ARG A 221 -9.04 -21.07 -4.28
CA ARG A 221 -9.36 -22.04 -5.35
C ARG A 221 -8.83 -23.45 -5.13
N LYS A 222 -7.83 -23.67 -4.27
CA LYS A 222 -7.38 -25.02 -3.84
C LYS A 222 -8.06 -25.51 -2.55
N ALA A 223 -8.87 -24.68 -1.88
CA ALA A 223 -9.54 -25.03 -0.63
C ALA A 223 -11.01 -25.43 -0.84
N ASP A 224 -11.74 -24.75 -1.73
CA ASP A 224 -13.14 -25.07 -2.03
C ASP A 224 -13.29 -26.38 -2.85
N ASP A 225 -12.32 -26.70 -3.71
CA ASP A 225 -12.30 -27.88 -4.61
C ASP A 225 -12.28 -29.22 -3.84
N ALA A 226 -11.81 -29.21 -2.59
CA ALA A 226 -11.61 -30.41 -1.76
C ALA A 226 -12.80 -30.74 -0.84
N LYS A 227 -13.98 -30.09 -0.99
CA LYS A 227 -15.05 -30.21 0.03
C LYS A 227 -16.51 -30.17 -0.42
N GLN A 228 -16.82 -30.37 -1.72
CA GLN A 228 -18.21 -30.52 -2.20
C GLN A 228 -18.43 -31.67 -3.19
N GLU A 229 -18.03 -32.89 -2.81
CA GLU A 229 -18.79 -34.08 -3.21
C GLU A 229 -19.69 -34.56 -2.06
N GLY A 230 -20.93 -34.93 -2.38
CA GLY A 230 -21.79 -35.72 -1.49
C GLY A 230 -22.71 -34.97 -0.52
N ARG A 231 -23.83 -34.39 -1.03
CA ARG A 231 -25.20 -34.74 -0.60
C ARG A 231 -26.29 -34.04 -1.43
N LYS A 232 -27.31 -34.80 -1.87
CA LYS A 232 -28.57 -34.31 -2.46
C LYS A 232 -29.70 -34.42 -1.42
N SER A 233 -30.78 -33.62 -1.61
CA SER A 233 -32.14 -33.78 -1.02
C SER A 233 -32.26 -33.65 0.52
N GLU A 234 -33.33 -33.19 1.17
CA GLU A 234 -34.68 -32.61 0.86
C GLU A 234 -35.02 -31.57 2.00
N LYS A 235 -36.01 -30.65 2.03
CA LYS A 235 -36.93 -29.95 1.08
C LYS A 235 -38.08 -29.32 1.91
N ARG A 236 -38.69 -28.17 1.49
CA ARG A 236 -39.76 -27.41 2.23
C ARG A 236 -39.22 -26.69 3.49
N LYS A 237 -39.77 -25.60 4.04
CA LYS A 237 -40.88 -24.63 3.78
C LYS A 237 -40.49 -23.32 4.54
N ASN A 238 -41.02 -22.09 4.42
CA ASN A 238 -42.03 -21.38 3.60
C ASN A 238 -41.76 -19.85 3.75
N GLY A 239 -42.25 -18.97 2.88
CA GLY A 239 -42.44 -17.53 3.20
C GLY A 239 -42.02 -16.52 2.12
N GLU A 240 -42.89 -15.55 1.86
CA GLU A 240 -42.83 -14.47 0.85
C GLU A 240 -41.60 -13.52 0.93
N GLY A 241 -41.22 -12.77 -0.13
CA GLY A 241 -41.88 -12.60 -1.44
C GLY A 241 -41.11 -11.73 -2.45
N LEU A 242 -41.85 -11.15 -3.41
CA LEU A 242 -41.41 -10.29 -4.53
C LEU A 242 -40.51 -10.91 -5.63
N ALA A 243 -41.19 -11.59 -6.56
CA ALA A 243 -41.02 -11.53 -8.02
C ALA A 243 -39.60 -11.51 -8.65
N LYS A 244 -39.24 -12.63 -9.29
CA LYS A 244 -38.39 -12.66 -10.49
C LYS A 244 -39.20 -13.21 -11.67
N PRO A 245 -39.01 -12.70 -12.91
CA PRO A 245 -39.69 -13.23 -14.09
C PRO A 245 -39.26 -14.68 -14.41
N SER A 246 -40.06 -15.34 -15.26
CA SER A 246 -40.06 -16.80 -15.44
C SER A 246 -38.77 -17.38 -16.03
N LYS A 247 -38.51 -18.65 -15.67
CA LYS A 247 -37.46 -19.47 -16.30
C LYS A 247 -37.84 -19.80 -17.75
N GLY A 248 -37.43 -18.96 -18.70
CA GLY A 248 -37.11 -19.44 -20.04
C GLY A 248 -35.96 -20.46 -19.95
N ALA A 249 -35.94 -21.46 -20.82
CA ALA A 249 -34.86 -22.44 -20.85
C ALA A 249 -33.54 -21.75 -21.18
N ILE A 250 -32.56 -21.81 -20.26
CA ILE A 250 -31.22 -21.27 -20.49
C ILE A 250 -30.52 -22.24 -21.44
N ASP A 251 -30.20 -21.79 -22.65
CA ASP A 251 -29.52 -22.61 -23.63
C ASP A 251 -28.13 -23.03 -23.11
N SER A 252 -27.78 -24.31 -23.27
CA SER A 252 -26.48 -24.87 -22.88
C SER A 252 -25.29 -24.08 -23.43
N ARG A 253 -25.44 -23.47 -24.62
CA ARG A 253 -24.46 -22.59 -25.29
C ARG A 253 -24.12 -21.32 -24.50
N VAL A 254 -24.94 -20.95 -23.51
CA VAL A 254 -24.79 -19.72 -22.69
C VAL A 254 -24.20 -20.02 -21.30
N SER A 255 -24.05 -21.30 -20.94
CA SER A 255 -23.70 -21.74 -19.57
C SER A 255 -22.35 -21.25 -19.03
N GLY A 256 -21.41 -20.85 -19.89
CA GLY A 256 -20.09 -20.32 -19.48
C GLY A 256 -20.06 -18.82 -19.13
N ILE A 257 -21.16 -18.07 -19.27
CA ILE A 257 -21.15 -16.61 -19.15
C ILE A 257 -21.51 -16.17 -17.72
N ASN A 258 -20.47 -15.86 -16.93
CA ASN A 258 -20.59 -15.51 -15.50
C ASN A 258 -21.27 -14.16 -15.20
N ASN A 259 -21.55 -13.32 -16.20
CA ASN A 259 -22.25 -12.03 -16.02
C ASN A 259 -23.69 -12.14 -16.57
N PRO A 260 -24.74 -11.93 -15.73
CA PRO A 260 -26.13 -12.19 -16.11
C PRO A 260 -26.66 -11.25 -17.20
N MET A 261 -26.19 -9.99 -17.27
CA MET A 261 -26.60 -9.05 -18.31
C MET A 261 -26.13 -9.56 -19.68
N THR A 262 -24.83 -9.87 -19.82
CA THR A 262 -24.27 -10.43 -21.05
C THR A 262 -24.90 -11.78 -21.40
N ALA A 263 -25.14 -12.67 -20.44
CA ALA A 263 -25.78 -13.95 -20.67
C ALA A 263 -27.20 -13.80 -21.26
N SER A 264 -27.99 -12.85 -20.73
CA SER A 264 -29.34 -12.56 -21.23
C SER A 264 -29.35 -11.97 -22.65
N LEU A 265 -28.33 -11.16 -23.00
CA LEU A 265 -28.17 -10.59 -24.34
C LEU A 265 -27.74 -11.66 -25.34
N THR A 266 -26.73 -12.49 -25.01
CA THR A 266 -26.31 -13.59 -25.89
C THR A 266 -27.41 -14.62 -26.12
N ALA A 267 -28.22 -14.92 -25.11
CA ALA A 267 -29.37 -15.83 -25.26
C ALA A 267 -30.41 -15.29 -26.24
N LYS A 268 -30.69 -13.97 -26.22
CA LYS A 268 -31.60 -13.33 -27.20
C LYS A 268 -31.05 -13.38 -28.62
N VAL A 269 -29.77 -13.01 -28.81
CA VAL A 269 -29.12 -12.99 -30.14
C VAL A 269 -29.08 -14.39 -30.75
N LEU A 270 -28.76 -15.44 -29.97
CA LEU A 270 -28.79 -16.82 -30.44
C LEU A 270 -30.20 -17.27 -30.85
N ALA A 271 -31.23 -16.94 -30.06
CA ALA A 271 -32.61 -17.27 -30.40
C ALA A 271 -33.09 -16.56 -31.68
N GLU A 272 -32.66 -15.32 -31.92
CA GLU A 272 -32.97 -14.56 -33.13
C GLU A 272 -32.24 -15.14 -34.37
N GLN A 273 -30.97 -15.53 -34.23
CA GLN A 273 -30.22 -16.21 -35.30
C GLN A 273 -30.84 -17.57 -35.65
N ASP A 274 -31.20 -18.40 -34.67
CA ASP A 274 -31.84 -19.70 -34.91
C ASP A 274 -33.22 -19.53 -35.57
N ALA A 275 -33.99 -18.49 -35.19
CA ALA A 275 -35.26 -18.14 -35.86
C ALA A 275 -35.05 -17.67 -37.31
N ALA A 276 -34.04 -16.84 -37.58
CA ALA A 276 -33.70 -16.38 -38.92
C ALA A 276 -33.24 -17.54 -39.82
N ASN A 277 -32.40 -18.45 -39.29
CA ASN A 277 -31.95 -19.65 -39.99
C ASN A 277 -33.10 -20.62 -40.28
N LYS A 278 -34.05 -20.79 -39.35
CA LYS A 278 -35.26 -21.59 -39.57
C LYS A 278 -36.15 -20.99 -40.68
N ARG A 279 -36.32 -19.67 -40.72
CA ARG A 279 -37.02 -18.97 -41.81
C ARG A 279 -36.33 -19.14 -43.16
N ARG A 280 -35.00 -19.10 -43.22
CA ARG A 280 -34.23 -19.33 -44.45
C ARG A 280 -34.40 -20.74 -45.00
N LYS A 281 -34.40 -21.77 -44.14
CA LYS A 281 -34.65 -23.17 -44.57
C LYS A 281 -36.07 -23.35 -45.14
N LEU A 282 -37.08 -22.86 -44.41
CA LEU A 282 -38.49 -22.88 -44.86
C LEU A 282 -38.79 -22.06 -46.14
N ALA A 283 -37.83 -21.26 -46.62
CA ALA A 283 -37.89 -20.53 -47.88
C ALA A 283 -37.01 -21.14 -48.99
N ALA A 284 -36.28 -22.23 -48.70
CA ALA A 284 -35.53 -23.04 -49.66
C ALA A 284 -36.21 -24.41 -49.91
N ASP A 285 -37.00 -24.90 -48.95
CA ASP A 285 -37.82 -26.11 -49.06
C ASP A 285 -39.16 -25.85 -49.80
N ARG A 286 -39.23 -24.89 -50.73
CA ARG A 286 -40.47 -24.41 -51.36
C ARG A 286 -40.28 -23.83 -52.77
#